data_AF-A0A7R7TD98-F1
#
_entry.id   AF-A0A7R7TD98-F1
#
_cell.length_a   1.000
_cell.length_b   1.000
_cell.length_c   1.000
_cell.angle_alpha   90.00
_cell.angle_beta   90.00
_cell.angle_gamma   90.00
#
_symmetry.space_group_name_H-M   'P 1'
#
loop_
_entity.id
_entity.type
_entity.pdbx_description
1 polymer ?
#
loop_
_entity_poly.entity_id
_entity_poly.type
_entity_poly.pdbx_seq_one_letter_code
_entity_poly.pdbx_strand_id
1 'polypeptide(L)'
;MTREEQVRFAEDPLEQVRFAEDLLERGASLEEWLKALEDYPYSPYTWSRVAEDPRIPPEVLVKLLAHPWYLVAEEAAKTLAGHPEATDEHLAALVDEVLFRNKLFTTSLKDAVAATLIRRGGDEKPEWLKLVLIYELSRL
;
A
#
# COMPACT_ATOMS: atom_id res chain seq x y z
N MET A 1 -2.60 6.92 24.48
CA MET A 1 -1.77 8.13 24.29
C MET A 1 -2.63 9.36 24.52
N THR A 2 -2.10 10.36 25.21
CA THR A 2 -2.74 11.66 25.40
C THR A 2 -2.51 12.55 24.18
N ARG A 3 -3.30 13.63 24.03
CA ARG A 3 -3.14 14.59 22.93
C ARG A 3 -1.75 15.23 22.91
N GLU A 4 -1.15 15.48 24.08
CA GLU A 4 0.18 16.06 24.20
C GLU A 4 1.27 15.08 23.77
N GLU A 5 1.11 13.79 24.08
CA GLU A 5 2.00 12.73 23.61
C GLU A 5 1.90 12.56 22.08
N GLN A 6 0.70 12.65 21.50
CA GLN A 6 0.52 12.62 20.04
C GLN A 6 1.23 13.78 19.32
N VAL A 7 1.14 14.99 19.88
CA VAL A 7 1.82 16.17 19.31
C VAL A 7 3.33 16.00 19.39
N ARG A 8 3.86 15.58 20.54
CA ARG A 8 5.29 15.36 20.72
C ARG A 8 5.84 14.30 19.77
N PHE A 9 5.12 13.19 19.64
CA PHE A 9 5.47 12.12 18.72
C PHE A 9 5.44 12.60 17.27
N ALA A 10 4.43 13.38 16.87
CA ALA A 10 4.33 13.96 15.54
C ALA A 10 5.48 14.94 15.22
N GLU A 11 6.05 15.61 16.23
CA GLU A 11 7.18 16.53 16.10
C GLU A 11 8.55 15.83 16.06
N ASP A 12 8.65 14.55 16.44
CA ASP A 12 9.88 13.77 16.40
C ASP A 12 9.84 12.70 15.29
N PRO A 13 10.44 12.98 14.11
CA PRO A 13 10.51 12.01 13.02
C PRO A 13 11.24 10.71 13.39
N LEU A 14 12.20 10.76 14.34
CA LEU A 14 12.97 9.59 14.73
C LEU A 14 12.12 8.64 15.59
N GLU A 15 11.29 9.16 16.49
CA GLU A 15 10.35 8.32 17.25
C GLU A 15 9.34 7.64 16.32
N GLN A 16 8.89 8.34 15.28
CA GLN A 16 7.95 7.78 14.30
C GLN A 16 8.58 6.66 13.47
N VAL A 17 9.82 6.83 13.02
CA VAL A 17 10.57 5.78 12.33
C VAL A 17 10.78 4.57 13.24
N ARG A 18 11.19 4.78 14.49
CA ARG A 18 11.40 3.69 15.46
C ARG A 18 10.12 2.92 15.76
N PHE A 19 8.97 3.61 15.79
CA PHE A 19 7.67 2.97 15.96
C PHE A 19 7.32 2.06 14.78
N ALA A 20 7.51 2.54 13.54
CA ALA A 20 7.29 1.72 12.35
C ALA A 20 8.25 0.52 12.28
N GLU A 21 9.52 0.72 12.62
CA GLU A 21 10.52 -0.34 12.69
C GLU A 21 10.18 -1.38 13.77
N ASP A 22 9.70 -0.96 14.95
CA ASP A 22 9.26 -1.88 16.00
C ASP A 22 8.13 -2.80 15.52
N LEU A 23 7.10 -2.25 14.86
CA LEU A 23 5.98 -3.04 14.32
C LEU A 23 6.48 -4.09 13.32
N LEU A 24 7.46 -3.74 12.49
CA LEU A 24 8.08 -4.63 11.51
C LEU A 24 8.93 -5.72 12.18
N GLU A 25 9.81 -5.35 13.11
CA GLU A 25 10.77 -6.27 13.73
C GLU A 25 10.10 -7.32 14.60
N ARG A 26 9.04 -6.95 15.32
CA ARG A 26 8.31 -7.89 16.19
C ARG A 26 7.25 -8.71 15.46
N GLY A 27 7.02 -8.45 14.17
CA GLY A 27 5.95 -9.08 13.39
C GLY A 27 4.58 -8.74 13.97
N ALA A 28 4.26 -7.44 14.08
CA ALA A 28 2.99 -6.99 14.63
C ALA A 28 1.79 -7.64 13.93
N SER A 29 0.77 -7.96 14.72
CA SER A 29 -0.47 -8.53 14.21
C SER A 29 -1.22 -7.53 13.31
N LEU A 30 -2.14 -8.04 12.49
CA LEU A 30 -3.01 -7.19 11.67
C LEU A 30 -3.75 -6.16 12.53
N GLU A 31 -4.31 -6.56 13.68
CA GLU A 31 -5.02 -5.65 14.59
C GLU A 31 -4.13 -4.50 15.07
N GLU A 32 -2.87 -4.80 15.40
CA GLU A 32 -1.91 -3.78 15.84
C GLU A 32 -1.54 -2.82 14.72
N TRP A 33 -1.38 -3.30 13.48
CA TRP A 33 -1.20 -2.45 12.32
C TRP A 33 -2.39 -1.54 12.06
N LEU A 34 -3.61 -2.09 12.12
CA LEU A 34 -4.83 -1.31 11.91
C LEU A 34 -4.98 -0.23 12.98
N LYS A 35 -4.71 -0.58 14.23
CA LYS A 35 -4.70 0.38 15.33
C LYS A 35 -3.63 1.45 15.15
N ALA A 36 -2.44 1.07 14.69
CA ALA A 36 -1.36 2.03 14.42
C ALA A 36 -1.75 3.05 13.34
N LEU A 37 -2.44 2.64 12.28
CA LEU A 37 -2.95 3.54 11.24
C LEU A 37 -3.98 4.53 11.79
N GLU A 38 -4.83 4.10 12.72
CA GLU A 38 -5.84 4.96 13.36
C GLU A 38 -5.22 5.94 14.35
N ASP A 39 -4.29 5.45 15.19
CA ASP A 39 -3.69 6.23 16.28
C ASP A 39 -2.64 7.25 15.78
N TYR A 40 -2.02 7.01 14.62
CA TYR A 40 -0.84 7.76 14.16
C TYR A 40 -0.86 8.18 12.67
N PRO A 41 -1.81 9.01 12.22
CA PRO A 41 -1.93 9.34 10.80
C PRO A 41 -0.87 10.34 10.26
N TYR A 42 0.07 10.85 11.07
CA TYR A 42 0.63 12.19 10.83
C TYR A 42 1.91 12.29 9.98
N SER A 43 2.71 11.23 9.80
CA SER A 43 3.92 11.32 8.96
C SER A 43 3.81 10.52 7.66
N PRO A 44 3.74 11.19 6.50
CA PRO A 44 3.80 10.49 5.22
C PRO A 44 5.13 9.77 5.00
N TYR A 45 6.24 10.26 5.56
CA TYR A 45 7.55 9.63 5.42
C TYR A 45 7.65 8.31 6.19
N THR A 46 6.99 8.23 7.35
CA THR A 46 6.96 7.00 8.14
C THR A 46 6.12 5.96 7.43
N TRP A 47 4.90 6.34 7.01
CA TRP A 47 4.00 5.42 6.33
C TRP A 47 4.46 5.04 4.92
N SER A 48 5.22 5.88 4.21
CA SER A 48 5.80 5.48 2.93
C SER A 48 6.86 4.40 3.10
N ARG A 49 7.71 4.50 4.14
CA ARG A 49 8.72 3.46 4.46
C ARG A 49 8.08 2.15 4.88
N VAL A 50 7.01 2.23 5.69
CA VAL A 50 6.18 1.08 6.02
C VAL A 50 5.62 0.46 4.74
N ALA A 51 5.00 1.27 3.88
CA ALA A 51 4.39 0.81 2.65
C ALA A 51 5.37 0.17 1.66
N GLU A 52 6.65 0.55 1.66
CA GLU A 52 7.72 -0.08 0.85
C GLU A 52 8.14 -1.46 1.39
N ASP A 53 7.82 -1.81 2.64
CA ASP A 53 8.32 -3.03 3.26
C ASP A 53 7.43 -4.26 2.93
N PRO A 54 7.99 -5.31 2.30
CA PRO A 54 7.22 -6.49 1.89
C PRO A 54 6.83 -7.40 3.06
N ARG A 55 7.18 -7.07 4.31
CA ARG A 55 6.70 -7.78 5.51
C ARG A 55 5.35 -7.27 6.00
N ILE A 56 4.86 -6.16 5.44
CA ILE A 56 3.57 -5.58 5.81
C ILE A 56 2.43 -6.46 5.30
N PRO A 57 1.44 -6.80 6.15
CA PRO A 57 0.29 -7.57 5.70
C PRO A 57 -0.42 -6.91 4.50
N PRO A 58 -0.79 -7.67 3.45
CA PRO A 58 -1.50 -7.14 2.29
C PRO A 58 -2.76 -6.31 2.63
N GLU A 59 -3.49 -6.69 3.68
CA GLU A 59 -4.69 -5.99 4.16
C GLU A 59 -4.37 -4.55 4.62
N VAL A 60 -3.17 -4.34 5.19
CA VAL A 60 -2.68 -3.02 5.60
C VAL A 60 -2.30 -2.21 4.36
N LEU A 61 -1.62 -2.82 3.39
CA LEU A 61 -1.29 -2.17 2.11
C LEU A 61 -2.55 -1.74 1.36
N VAL A 62 -3.59 -2.57 1.32
CA VAL A 62 -4.89 -2.21 0.71
C VAL A 62 -5.49 -0.96 1.36
N LYS A 63 -5.42 -0.82 2.69
CA LYS A 63 -5.88 0.39 3.38
C LYS A 63 -5.02 1.61 3.04
N LEU A 64 -3.72 1.42 2.88
CA LEU A 64 -2.78 2.48 2.52
C LEU A 64 -2.96 2.99 1.08
N LEU A 65 -3.61 2.24 0.18
CA LEU A 65 -3.95 2.73 -1.17
C LEU A 65 -4.85 3.98 -1.13
N ALA A 66 -5.70 4.11 -0.12
CA ALA A 66 -6.60 5.24 0.08
C ALA A 66 -5.98 6.37 0.93
N HIS A 67 -4.69 6.28 1.26
CA HIS A 67 -4.05 7.24 2.14
C HIS A 67 -3.98 8.63 1.48
N PRO A 68 -4.24 9.73 2.22
CA PRO A 68 -4.36 11.06 1.62
C PRO A 68 -3.03 11.61 1.08
N TRP A 69 -1.91 11.03 1.51
CA TRP A 69 -0.61 11.35 0.96
C TRP A 69 -0.24 10.39 -0.17
N TYR A 70 -0.18 10.94 -1.37
CA TYR A 70 0.13 10.25 -2.63
C TYR A 70 1.34 9.30 -2.53
N LEU A 71 2.45 9.73 -1.91
CA LEU A 71 3.66 8.92 -1.80
C LEU A 71 3.41 7.60 -1.05
N VAL A 72 2.59 7.63 0.01
CA VAL A 72 2.25 6.43 0.78
C VAL A 72 1.42 5.46 -0.05
N ALA A 73 0.43 6.00 -0.76
CA ALA A 73 -0.44 5.20 -1.62
C ALA A 73 0.33 4.61 -2.82
N GLU A 74 1.28 5.36 -3.38
CA GLU A 74 2.17 4.89 -4.45
C GLU A 74 3.03 3.70 -3.98
N GLU A 75 3.70 3.82 -2.84
CA GLU A 75 4.54 2.74 -2.32
C GLU A 75 3.71 1.52 -1.94
N ALA A 76 2.53 1.72 -1.35
CA ALA A 76 1.62 0.62 -1.05
C ALA A 76 1.19 -0.12 -2.32
N ALA A 77 0.91 0.60 -3.41
CA ALA A 77 0.53 0.00 -4.69
C ALA A 77 1.65 -0.86 -5.29
N LYS A 78 2.89 -0.36 -5.28
CA LYS A 78 4.06 -1.09 -5.78
C LYS A 78 4.32 -2.35 -4.98
N THR A 79 4.35 -2.23 -3.65
CA THR A 79 4.60 -3.36 -2.75
C THR A 79 3.51 -4.40 -2.86
N LEU A 80 2.24 -3.98 -2.85
CA LEU A 80 1.10 -4.91 -2.94
C LEU A 80 1.10 -5.70 -4.25
N ALA A 81 1.45 -5.07 -5.38
CA ALA A 81 1.53 -5.75 -6.68
C ALA A 81 2.52 -6.93 -6.66
N GLY A 82 3.63 -6.77 -5.94
CA GLY A 82 4.69 -7.77 -5.80
C GLY A 82 4.57 -8.66 -4.57
N HIS A 83 3.59 -8.43 -3.68
CA HIS A 83 3.58 -9.05 -2.37
C HIS A 83 3.32 -10.56 -2.45
N PRO A 84 4.18 -11.43 -1.88
CA PRO A 84 4.05 -12.89 -2.03
C PRO A 84 2.73 -13.44 -1.47
N GLU A 85 2.25 -12.87 -0.36
CA GLU A 85 1.02 -13.31 0.32
C GLU A 85 -0.26 -12.59 -0.17
N ALA A 86 -0.18 -11.74 -1.20
CA ALA A 86 -1.38 -11.09 -1.74
C ALA A 86 -2.31 -12.12 -2.39
N THR A 87 -3.57 -12.14 -1.95
CA THR A 87 -4.66 -12.95 -2.51
C THR A 87 -5.27 -12.25 -3.72
N ASP A 88 -6.12 -12.97 -4.47
CA ASP A 88 -6.84 -12.38 -5.59
C ASP A 88 -7.74 -11.20 -5.18
N GLU A 89 -8.31 -11.22 -3.97
CA GLU A 89 -9.08 -10.09 -3.43
C GLU A 89 -8.21 -8.85 -3.22
N HIS A 90 -6.99 -9.03 -2.69
CA HIS A 90 -6.04 -7.94 -2.50
C HIS A 90 -5.62 -7.33 -3.86
N LEU A 91 -5.34 -8.18 -4.85
CA LEU A 91 -4.95 -7.74 -6.19
C LEU A 91 -6.12 -7.10 -6.94
N ALA A 92 -7.35 -7.59 -6.75
CA ALA A 92 -8.54 -6.95 -7.30
C ALA A 92 -8.76 -5.55 -6.71
N ALA A 93 -8.57 -5.38 -5.40
CA ALA A 93 -8.64 -4.07 -4.74
C ALA A 93 -7.57 -3.11 -5.28
N LEU A 94 -6.34 -3.59 -5.46
CA LEU A 94 -5.27 -2.82 -6.09
C LEU A 94 -5.63 -2.36 -7.50
N VAL A 95 -6.15 -3.25 -8.33
CA VAL A 95 -6.55 -2.94 -9.71
C VAL A 95 -7.66 -1.90 -9.75
N ASP A 96 -8.73 -2.08 -8.97
CA ASP A 96 -9.84 -1.13 -8.90
C ASP A 96 -9.35 0.26 -8.48
N GLU A 97 -8.56 0.32 -7.40
CA GLU A 97 -8.10 1.60 -6.85
C GLU A 97 -7.09 2.30 -7.76
N VAL A 98 -6.06 1.59 -8.24
CA VAL A 98 -4.94 2.21 -8.95
C VAL A 98 -5.26 2.48 -10.42
N LEU A 99 -5.88 1.51 -11.10
CA LEU A 99 -6.10 1.63 -12.54
C LEU A 99 -7.37 2.43 -12.86
N PHE A 100 -8.44 2.27 -12.07
CA PHE A 100 -9.76 2.78 -12.43
C PHE A 100 -10.28 3.95 -11.57
N ARG A 101 -10.12 3.91 -10.24
CA ARG A 101 -10.70 4.94 -9.36
C ARG A 101 -9.81 6.15 -9.17
N ASN A 102 -8.55 5.93 -8.80
CA ASN A 102 -7.68 7.01 -8.38
C ASN A 102 -7.02 7.69 -9.59
N LYS A 103 -7.46 8.93 -9.83
CA LYS A 103 -6.97 9.77 -10.93
C LYS A 103 -5.67 10.49 -10.59
N LEU A 104 -5.22 10.44 -9.34
CA LEU A 104 -4.00 11.10 -8.88
C LEU A 104 -2.75 10.26 -9.14
N PHE A 105 -2.89 8.95 -9.38
CA PHE A 105 -1.77 8.11 -9.75
C PHE A 105 -1.24 8.46 -11.13
N THR A 106 0.09 8.60 -11.21
CA THR A 106 0.79 8.87 -12.46
C THR A 106 0.63 7.71 -13.43
N THR A 107 0.65 8.02 -14.72
CA THR A 107 0.66 7.02 -15.78
C THR A 107 1.79 6.00 -15.59
N SER A 108 2.99 6.48 -15.22
CA SER A 108 4.16 5.62 -14.97
C SER A 108 3.92 4.61 -13.85
N LEU A 109 3.26 5.01 -12.75
CA LEU A 109 2.91 4.09 -11.68
C LEU A 109 1.90 3.04 -12.14
N LYS A 110 0.84 3.47 -12.83
CA LYS A 110 -0.19 2.56 -13.36
C LYS A 110 0.44 1.50 -14.27
N ASP A 111 1.40 1.90 -15.09
CA ASP A 111 2.12 1.01 -16.01
C ASP A 111 3.03 0.03 -15.27
N ALA A 112 3.74 0.50 -14.24
CA ALA A 112 4.58 -0.36 -13.41
C ALA A 112 3.74 -1.43 -12.67
N VAL A 113 2.58 -1.04 -12.13
CA VAL A 113 1.65 -1.96 -11.48
C VAL A 113 1.08 -2.95 -12.49
N ALA A 114 0.55 -2.47 -13.62
CA ALA A 114 0.00 -3.33 -14.67
C ALA A 114 1.02 -4.36 -15.17
N ALA A 115 2.26 -3.93 -15.48
CA ALA A 115 3.33 -4.83 -15.92
C ALA A 115 3.67 -5.88 -14.86
N THR A 116 3.66 -5.52 -13.58
CA THR A 116 3.91 -6.45 -12.47
C THR A 116 2.80 -7.47 -12.34
N LEU A 117 1.55 -7.02 -12.41
CA LEU A 117 0.37 -7.87 -12.35
C LEU A 117 0.25 -8.82 -13.55
N ILE A 118 0.61 -8.39 -14.75
CA ILE A 118 0.67 -9.26 -15.94
C ILE A 118 1.68 -10.39 -15.75
N ARG A 119 2.88 -10.08 -15.22
CA ARG A 119 3.89 -11.10 -14.92
C ARG A 119 3.41 -12.08 -13.85
N ARG A 120 2.66 -11.61 -12.85
CA ARG A 120 2.12 -12.42 -11.76
C ARG A 120 0.99 -13.34 -12.22
N GLY A 121 0.07 -12.83 -13.05
CA GLY A 121 -1.16 -13.53 -13.42
C GLY A 121 -0.96 -14.80 -14.25
N GLY A 122 0.21 -14.95 -14.88
CA GLY A 122 0.64 -16.18 -15.56
C GLY A 122 -0.45 -16.80 -16.45
N ASP A 123 -0.59 -18.12 -16.38
CA ASP A 123 -1.57 -18.89 -17.14
C ASP A 123 -2.94 -19.03 -16.44
N GLU A 124 -3.02 -18.74 -15.14
CA GLU A 124 -4.23 -18.92 -14.31
C GLU A 124 -5.34 -17.92 -14.64
N LYS A 125 -4.99 -16.79 -15.25
CA LYS A 125 -5.91 -15.76 -15.78
C LYS A 125 -7.05 -15.37 -14.81
N PRO A 126 -6.72 -14.93 -13.58
CA PRO A 126 -7.72 -14.47 -12.61
C PRO A 126 -8.51 -13.28 -13.15
N GLU A 127 -9.70 -13.03 -12.58
CA GLU A 127 -10.60 -11.96 -13.06
C GLU A 127 -9.95 -10.57 -13.03
N TRP A 128 -9.14 -10.28 -12.01
CA TRP A 128 -8.40 -9.01 -11.94
C TRP A 128 -7.43 -8.84 -13.12
N LEU A 129 -6.87 -9.93 -13.67
CA LEU A 129 -5.95 -9.84 -14.82
C LEU A 129 -6.67 -9.39 -16.08
N LYS A 130 -7.94 -9.79 -16.26
CA LYS A 130 -8.75 -9.32 -17.41
C LYS A 130 -8.90 -7.80 -17.38
N LEU A 131 -9.11 -7.22 -16.19
CA LEU A 131 -9.20 -5.77 -16.01
C LEU A 131 -7.87 -5.08 -16.32
N VAL A 132 -6.74 -5.66 -15.91
CA VAL A 132 -5.40 -5.14 -16.27
C VAL A 132 -5.20 -5.15 -17.79
N LEU A 133 -5.59 -6.22 -18.48
CA LEU A 133 -5.50 -6.29 -19.94
C LEU A 133 -6.41 -5.28 -20.65
N ILE A 134 -7.61 -5.01 -20.11
CA ILE A 134 -8.49 -3.95 -20.61
C ILE A 134 -7.82 -2.57 -20.47
N TYR A 135 -7.18 -2.30 -19.32
CA TYR A 135 -6.41 -1.08 -19.12
C TYR A 135 -5.31 -0.93 -20.18
N GLU A 136 -4.52 -1.97 -20.44
CA GLU A 136 -3.48 -1.95 -21.49
C GLU A 136 -4.06 -1.69 -22.89
N LEU A 137 -5.14 -2.38 -23.25
CA LEU A 137 -5.79 -2.21 -24.56
C LEU A 137 -6.38 -0.80 -24.74
N SER A 138 -6.81 -0.15 -23.66
CA SER A 138 -7.37 1.22 -23.71
C SER A 138 -6.33 2.30 -24.04
N ARG A 139 -5.04 1.94 -24.03
CA ARG A 139 -3.92 2.85 -24.26
C ARG A 139 -3.29 2.72 -25.66
N LEU A 140 -3.75 1.76 -26.46
CA LEU A 140 -3.36 1.56 -27.86
C LEU A 140 -4.18 2.45 -28.78
#